data_AF-A0ABD3KFL4-F1
#
_entry.id   AF-A0ABD3KFL4-F1
#
_cell.length_a   1.000
_cell.length_b   1.000
_cell.length_c   1.000
_cell.angle_alpha   90.00
_cell.angle_beta   90.00
_cell.angle_gamma   90.00
#
_symmetry.space_group_name_H-M   'P 1'
#
loop_
_entity.id
_entity.type
_entity.pdbx_description
1 polymer ?
#
loop_
_entity_poly.entity_id
_entity_poly.type
_entity_poly.pdbx_seq_one_letter_code
_entity_poly.pdbx_strand_id
1 'polypeptide(L)'
;MVGSGHRRHAPAAPGVRLVFTASVGLDCLNLAACRQRGIVVAGAGVAYSEEDVADLAVGLLIDVLKKVSAGDWHMRRGLWSSEGEFALWFEGIRARSTSSPVCDDSCHSWFMAV
;
A
#
# COMPACT_ATOMS: atom_id res chain seq x y z
N MET A 1 0.54 17.93 15.09
CA MET A 1 1.95 18.12 14.71
C MET A 1 2.23 17.26 13.48
N VAL A 2 2.16 17.84 12.27
CA VAL A 2 2.68 17.20 11.05
C VAL A 2 3.88 18.04 10.62
N GLY A 3 5.04 17.41 10.67
CA GLY A 3 6.34 18.02 10.44
C GLY A 3 6.58 18.44 8.99
N SER A 4 7.10 19.65 8.85
CA SER A 4 8.32 19.99 8.09
C SER A 4 8.52 19.37 6.70
N GLY A 5 8.28 20.19 5.68
CA GLY A 5 9.37 20.61 4.79
C GLY A 5 9.78 19.70 3.62
N HIS A 6 8.86 19.34 2.73
CA HIS A 6 9.23 18.89 1.38
C HIS A 6 8.87 19.93 0.32
N ARG A 7 9.73 20.96 0.16
CA ARG A 7 9.83 21.70 -1.10
C ARG A 7 10.30 20.71 -2.17
N ARG A 8 9.37 20.03 -2.85
CA ARG A 8 9.67 19.25 -4.05
C ARG A 8 10.05 20.24 -5.15
N HIS A 9 11.32 20.63 -5.16
CA HIS A 9 11.92 21.32 -6.29
C HIS A 9 11.83 20.38 -7.48
N ALA A 10 10.96 20.69 -8.45
CA ALA A 10 11.06 20.09 -9.77
C ALA A 10 12.51 20.30 -10.25
N PRO A 11 13.24 19.23 -10.65
CA PRO A 11 14.61 19.36 -11.09
C PRO A 11 14.67 20.46 -12.15
N ALA A 12 15.61 21.38 -11.97
CA ALA A 12 15.90 22.43 -12.91
C ALA A 12 16.46 21.78 -14.19
N ALA A 13 15.57 21.22 -15.00
CA ALA A 13 15.89 20.61 -16.28
C ALA A 13 15.56 21.64 -17.37
N PRO A 14 16.53 22.48 -17.77
CA PRO A 14 16.32 23.44 -18.83
C PRO A 14 16.00 22.69 -20.14
N GLY A 15 14.81 22.91 -20.68
CA GLY A 15 14.38 22.32 -21.95
C GLY A 15 13.26 21.27 -21.86
N VAL A 16 12.82 20.90 -20.65
CA VAL A 16 11.66 20.00 -20.51
C VAL A 16 10.39 20.70 -20.98
N ARG A 17 9.65 20.04 -21.87
CA ARG A 17 8.37 20.51 -22.43
C ARG A 17 7.19 19.58 -22.12
N LEU A 18 7.46 18.35 -21.70
CA LEU A 18 6.45 17.34 -21.40
C LEU A 18 6.86 16.55 -20.15
N VAL A 19 5.90 16.36 -19.25
CA VAL A 19 5.97 15.39 -18.15
C VAL A 19 4.86 14.38 -18.37
N PHE A 20 5.22 13.11 -18.46
CA PHE A 20 4.28 12.01 -18.64
C PHE A 20 4.17 11.19 -17.35
N THR A 21 2.95 10.90 -16.90
CA THR A 21 2.69 10.05 -15.74
C THR A 21 2.13 8.69 -16.14
N ALA A 22 2.81 7.63 -15.72
CA ALA A 22 2.27 6.28 -15.70
C ALA A 22 1.46 6.05 -14.41
N SER A 23 0.49 6.95 -14.16
CA SER A 23 -0.48 6.85 -13.07
C SER A 23 -1.73 7.67 -13.41
N VAL A 24 -2.86 7.31 -12.79
CA VAL A 24 -4.09 8.12 -12.86
C VAL A 24 -3.94 9.41 -12.04
N GLY A 25 -3.32 9.32 -10.85
CA GLY A 25 -3.11 10.47 -9.97
C GLY A 25 -2.00 11.40 -10.45
N LEU A 26 -2.20 12.71 -10.27
CA LEU A 26 -1.25 13.77 -10.59
C LEU A 26 -0.74 14.52 -9.34
N ASP A 27 -1.10 14.07 -8.14
CA ASP A 27 -0.77 14.74 -6.86
C ASP A 27 0.73 14.81 -6.56
N CYS A 28 1.51 13.96 -7.23
CA CYS A 28 2.97 13.98 -7.17
C CYS A 28 3.60 15.13 -7.97
N LEU A 29 2.85 15.77 -8.88
CA LEU A 29 3.32 16.84 -9.75
C LEU A 29 2.88 18.21 -9.26
N ASN A 30 3.81 19.18 -9.26
CA ASN A 30 3.46 20.57 -9.08
C ASN A 30 2.90 21.16 -10.39
N LEU A 31 1.61 20.96 -10.61
CA LEU A 31 0.90 21.42 -11.81
C LEU A 31 0.99 22.94 -12.00
N ALA A 32 1.01 23.71 -10.90
CA ALA A 32 1.14 25.17 -10.95
C ALA A 32 2.51 25.59 -11.51
N ALA A 33 3.59 24.96 -11.03
CA ALA A 33 4.94 25.22 -11.54
C ALA A 33 5.12 24.75 -13.00
N CYS A 34 4.49 23.64 -13.38
CA CYS A 34 4.53 23.13 -14.75
C CYS A 34 3.81 24.10 -15.71
N ARG A 35 2.62 24.57 -15.32
CA ARG A 35 1.83 25.54 -16.12
C ARG A 35 2.55 26.87 -16.30
N GLN A 36 3.17 27.40 -15.24
CA GLN A 36 3.95 28.65 -15.31
C GLN A 36 5.16 28.55 -16.25
N ARG A 37 5.70 27.34 -16.44
CA ARG A 37 6.85 27.08 -17.31
C ARG A 37 6.46 26.60 -18.72
N GLY A 38 5.17 26.52 -19.04
CA GLY A 38 4.67 26.03 -20.33
C GLY A 38 4.95 24.53 -20.56
N ILE A 39 5.11 23.76 -19.49
CA ILE A 39 5.35 22.31 -19.54
C ILE A 39 4.01 21.60 -19.63
N VAL A 40 3.81 20.82 -20.69
CA VAL A 40 2.62 19.98 -20.86
C VAL A 40 2.70 18.80 -19.88
N VAL A 41 1.59 18.49 -19.23
CA VAL A 41 1.45 17.30 -18.39
C VAL A 41 0.46 16.37 -19.06
N ALA A 42 0.88 15.14 -19.34
CA ALA A 42 0.03 14.09 -19.88
C ALA A 42 0.07 12.88 -18.95
N GLY A 43 -1.06 12.20 -18.81
CA GLY A 43 -1.15 10.99 -18.01
C GLY A 43 -1.74 9.85 -18.82
N ALA A 44 -1.36 8.62 -18.48
CA ALA A 44 -1.94 7.42 -19.05
C ALA A 44 -3.34 7.08 -18.47
N GLY A 45 -4.08 8.06 -17.96
CA GLY A 45 -5.28 7.86 -17.14
C GLY A 45 -6.35 6.96 -17.80
N VAL A 46 -6.53 7.07 -19.12
CA VAL A 46 -7.49 6.26 -19.91
C VAL A 46 -6.97 4.86 -20.27
N ALA A 47 -5.70 4.58 -20.02
CA ALA A 47 -5.07 3.30 -20.34
C ALA A 47 -5.09 2.32 -19.16
N TYR A 48 -5.57 2.74 -17.98
CA TYR A 48 -5.75 1.86 -16.83
C TYR A 48 -7.15 1.26 -16.87
N SER A 49 -7.25 -0.07 -16.71
CA SER A 49 -8.53 -0.75 -16.50
C SER A 49 -9.01 -0.45 -15.08
N GLU A 50 -10.21 0.12 -14.95
CA GLU A 50 -10.83 0.35 -13.64
C GLU A 50 -11.20 -0.98 -12.97
N GLU A 51 -11.46 -2.01 -13.78
CA GLU A 51 -11.82 -3.36 -13.37
C GLU A 51 -10.66 -4.06 -12.63
N ASP A 52 -9.44 -3.96 -13.15
CA ASP A 52 -8.25 -4.57 -12.52
C ASP A 52 -7.99 -4.00 -11.12
N VAL A 53 -8.22 -2.69 -10.94
CA VAL A 53 -8.08 -2.02 -9.65
C VAL A 53 -9.18 -2.45 -8.68
N ALA A 54 -10.41 -2.64 -9.17
CA ALA A 54 -11.52 -3.14 -8.36
C ALA A 54 -11.27 -4.57 -7.85
N ASP A 55 -10.78 -5.46 -8.72
CA ASP A 55 -10.45 -6.83 -8.36
C ASP A 55 -9.35 -6.88 -7.30
N LEU A 56 -8.31 -6.05 -7.45
CA LEU A 56 -7.25 -5.95 -6.44
C LEU A 56 -7.78 -5.41 -5.10
N ALA A 57 -8.65 -4.40 -5.11
CA ALA A 57 -9.23 -3.84 -3.89
C ALA A 57 -10.06 -4.89 -3.13
N VAL A 58 -10.87 -5.68 -3.84
CA VAL A 58 -11.64 -6.79 -3.24
C VAL A 58 -10.71 -7.88 -2.73
N GLY A 59 -9.65 -8.23 -3.48
CA GLY A 59 -8.64 -9.20 -3.05
C GLY A 59 -7.96 -8.79 -1.75
N LEU A 60 -7.53 -7.53 -1.63
CA LEU A 60 -6.93 -6.97 -0.42
C LEU A 60 -7.91 -6.93 0.76
N LEU A 61 -9.19 -6.61 0.51
CA LEU A 61 -10.22 -6.66 1.56
C LEU A 61 -10.37 -8.07 2.13
N ILE A 62 -10.44 -9.09 1.26
CA ILE A 62 -10.52 -10.49 1.68
C ILE A 62 -9.25 -10.89 2.43
N ASP A 63 -8.09 -10.48 1.93
CA ASP A 63 -6.80 -10.75 2.57
C ASP A 63 -6.75 -10.22 4.01
N VAL A 64 -7.19 -8.99 4.25
CA VAL A 64 -7.28 -8.41 5.61
C VAL A 64 -8.26 -9.17 6.49
N LEU A 65 -9.43 -9.53 5.97
CA LEU A 65 -10.48 -10.20 6.75
C LEU A 65 -10.14 -11.65 7.10
N LYS A 66 -9.36 -12.33 6.25
CA LYS A 66 -9.04 -13.76 6.37
C LYS A 66 -7.58 -14.04 6.67
N LYS A 67 -6.74 -13.01 6.68
CA LYS A 67 -5.30 -13.08 6.89
C LYS A 67 -4.63 -14.08 5.93
N VAL A 68 -5.03 -14.06 4.65
CA VAL A 68 -4.60 -15.09 3.67
C VAL A 68 -3.09 -15.06 3.48
N SER A 69 -2.51 -13.87 3.27
CA SER A 69 -1.07 -13.68 3.07
C SER A 69 -0.26 -14.01 4.32
N ALA A 70 -0.77 -13.66 5.51
CA ALA A 70 -0.12 -14.03 6.77
C ALA A 70 -0.17 -15.54 7.01
N GLY A 71 -1.27 -16.20 6.65
CA GLY A 71 -1.41 -17.66 6.69
C GLY A 71 -0.46 -18.36 5.71
N ASP A 72 -0.34 -17.88 4.47
CA ASP A 72 0.64 -18.40 3.50
C ASP A 72 2.07 -18.29 4.04
N TRP A 73 2.40 -17.18 4.67
CA TRP A 73 3.72 -16.99 5.26
C TRP A 73 3.98 -17.91 6.46
N HIS A 74 2.97 -18.13 7.33
CA HIS A 74 3.01 -19.11 8.43
C HIS A 74 3.31 -20.52 7.91
N MET A 75 2.67 -20.91 6.81
CA MET A 75 2.92 -22.19 6.14
C MET A 75 4.33 -22.28 5.56
N ARG A 76 4.78 -21.25 4.83
CA ARG A 76 6.11 -21.23 4.19
C ARG A 76 7.25 -21.25 5.20
N ARG A 77 7.04 -20.73 6.40
CA ARG A 77 8.01 -20.80 7.50
C ARG A 77 8.00 -22.13 8.25
N GLY A 78 7.13 -23.07 7.88
CA GLY A 78 7.01 -24.38 8.55
C GLY A 78 6.41 -24.28 9.95
N LEU A 79 5.85 -23.12 10.32
CA LEU A 79 5.30 -22.89 11.65
C LEU A 79 4.05 -23.73 11.92
N TRP A 80 3.39 -24.21 10.86
CA TRP A 80 2.31 -25.19 11.00
C TRP A 80 2.73 -26.45 11.75
N SER A 81 3.95 -26.94 11.53
CA SER A 81 4.45 -28.15 12.18
C SER A 81 4.88 -27.91 13.63
N SER A 82 5.31 -26.69 13.98
CA SER A 82 5.84 -26.37 15.32
C SER A 82 4.83 -25.68 16.24
N GLU A 83 3.99 -24.81 15.70
CA GLU A 83 3.06 -23.94 16.44
C GLU A 83 1.59 -24.28 16.16
N GLY A 84 1.32 -25.10 15.15
CA GLY A 84 -0.03 -25.58 14.83
C GLY A 84 -0.83 -24.60 13.97
N GLU A 85 -2.16 -24.65 14.13
CA GLU A 85 -3.10 -23.98 13.24
C GLU A 85 -3.00 -22.44 13.31
N PHE A 86 -3.02 -21.80 12.13
CA PHE A 86 -3.06 -20.35 12.01
C PHE A 86 -4.49 -19.81 12.14
N ALA A 87 -4.71 -18.83 13.02
CA ALA A 87 -6.04 -18.28 13.29
C ALA A 87 -6.54 -17.35 12.16
N LEU A 88 -7.30 -17.92 11.22
CA LEU A 88 -7.89 -17.25 10.05
C LEU A 88 -9.11 -16.38 10.34
N TRP A 89 -9.65 -16.44 11.55
CA TRP A 89 -10.86 -15.70 11.95
C TRP A 89 -10.50 -14.67 13.01
N PHE A 90 -11.15 -13.51 12.94
CA PHE A 90 -11.23 -12.61 14.09
C PHE A 90 -11.95 -13.37 15.21
N GLU A 91 -11.21 -13.99 16.14
CA GLU A 91 -11.79 -14.35 17.42
C GLU A 91 -12.25 -13.03 18.07
N GLY A 92 -13.56 -12.79 18.02
CA GLY A 92 -14.19 -11.65 18.65
C GLY A 92 -13.89 -11.64 20.14
N ILE A 93 -13.74 -10.42 20.69
CA ILE A 93 -13.66 -10.01 22.10
C ILE A 93 -14.06 -11.13 23.08
N ARG A 94 -13.18 -12.11 23.28
CA ARG A 94 -13.29 -13.07 24.37
C ARG A 94 -11.91 -13.11 25.01
N ALA A 95 -11.80 -12.40 26.12
CA ALA A 95 -10.66 -12.48 27.00
C ALA A 95 -10.45 -13.94 27.40
N ARG A 96 -9.50 -14.61 26.75
CA ARG A 96 -8.98 -15.89 27.22
C ARG A 96 -7.65 -15.59 27.89
N SER A 97 -7.68 -15.70 29.22
CA SER A 97 -6.51 -15.68 30.09
C SER A 97 -5.67 -16.93 29.85
N THR A 98 -4.87 -16.94 28.80
CA THR A 98 -3.69 -17.78 28.69
C THR A 98 -2.66 -16.99 27.93
N SER A 99 -1.54 -16.73 28.59
CA SER A 99 -0.34 -16.11 28.08
C SER A 99 0.05 -16.65 26.70
N SER A 100 -0.16 -15.85 25.66
CA SER A 100 0.44 -16.03 24.34
C SER A 100 1.13 -14.73 23.93
N PRO A 101 2.44 -14.74 23.61
CA PRO A 101 3.14 -13.58 23.10
C PRO A 101 2.97 -13.53 21.58
N VAL A 102 1.77 -13.23 21.09
CA VAL A 102 1.53 -13.03 19.64
C VAL A 102 0.64 -11.80 19.40
N CYS A 103 0.74 -10.83 20.31
CA CYS A 103 0.57 -9.42 19.93
C CYS A 103 1.96 -8.80 19.94
N ASP A 104 2.84 -9.31 19.09
CA ASP A 104 4.14 -8.69 18.85
C ASP A 104 4.02 -7.79 17.62
N ASP A 105 4.83 -6.74 17.55
CA ASP A 105 4.79 -5.56 16.67
C ASP A 105 4.78 -5.87 15.14
N SER A 106 4.75 -7.15 14.76
CA SER A 106 4.68 -7.65 13.39
C SER A 106 3.41 -7.26 12.64
N CYS A 107 2.28 -7.05 13.32
CA CYS A 107 1.03 -6.64 12.65
C CYS A 107 1.14 -5.21 12.07
N HIS A 108 1.89 -4.32 12.74
CA HIS A 108 2.19 -2.98 12.24
C HIS A 108 3.26 -3.01 11.13
N SER A 109 4.26 -3.90 11.23
CA SER A 109 5.26 -4.07 10.16
C SER A 109 4.64 -4.65 8.88
N TRP A 110 3.59 -5.48 9.00
CA TRP A 110 2.91 -6.08 7.86
C TRP A 110 2.10 -5.06 7.04
N PHE A 111 1.42 -4.12 7.69
CA PHE A 111 0.69 -3.04 6.99
C PHE A 111 1.61 -2.13 6.16
N MET A 112 2.91 -2.10 6.49
CA MET A 112 3.94 -1.34 5.76
C MET A 112 4.63 -2.15 4.64
N ALA A 113 4.36 -3.45 4.55
CA ALA A 113 4.95 -4.36 3.57
C ALA A 113 4.00 -4.70 2.39
N VAL A 114 2.78 -4.17 2.41
CA VAL A 114 1.85 -4.09 1.26
C VAL A 114 2.08 -2.77 0.54
#